data_AF-A0A3C0SW34-F1
#
_entry.id   AF-A0A3C0SW34-F1
#
_cell.length_a   1.000
_cell.length_b   1.000
_cell.length_c   1.000
_cell.angle_alpha   90.00
_cell.angle_beta   90.00
_cell.angle_gamma   90.00
#
_symmetry.space_group_name_H-M   'P 1'
#
loop_
_entity.id
_entity.type
_entity.pdbx_description
1 polymer ?
#
loop_
_entity_poly.entity_id
_entity_poly.type
_entity_poly.pdbx_seq_one_letter_code
_entity_poly.pdbx_strand_id
1 'polypeptide(L)'
;MIFPCSTITMPSETLLGMFQLPMKISDTIHLIFAVSFFVICGLNSIFLFTLSSKKPKDMEAPKKIRNWIYRISGIIILLSLIILGILMKTIPAEDFDSRRLVLIFEIIMLASFGAAWIIKGNTLFKDSIGV
;
A
#
# COMPACT_ATOMS: atom_id res chain seq x y z
N MET A 1 -13.18 11.81 4.31
CA MET A 1 -11.72 11.56 4.33
C MET A 1 -11.10 12.66 5.17
N ILE A 2 -10.41 12.30 6.26
CA ILE A 2 -9.88 13.27 7.24
C ILE A 2 -8.72 14.10 6.66
N PHE A 3 -8.03 13.57 5.64
CA PHE A 3 -6.93 14.20 4.94
C PHE A 3 -7.20 14.13 3.44
N PRO A 4 -7.40 15.26 2.74
CA PRO A 4 -7.59 15.26 1.28
C PRO A 4 -6.26 14.95 0.58
N CYS A 5 -6.26 14.06 -0.42
CA CYS A 5 -5.07 13.73 -1.22
C CYS A 5 -4.75 14.80 -2.28
N SER A 6 -5.58 15.85 -2.37
CA SER A 6 -5.27 17.08 -3.09
C SER A 6 -5.95 18.30 -2.48
N THR A 7 -5.18 19.39 -2.45
CA THR A 7 -5.55 20.67 -1.85
C THR A 7 -5.50 21.83 -2.85
N ILE A 8 -5.32 21.55 -4.16
CA ILE A 8 -5.15 22.58 -5.22
C ILE A 8 -6.33 23.58 -5.27
N THR A 9 -7.54 23.13 -4.91
CA THR A 9 -8.75 23.96 -4.97
C THR A 9 -9.07 24.70 -3.66
N MET A 10 -8.24 24.60 -2.62
CA MET A 10 -8.56 25.14 -1.30
C MET A 10 -7.73 26.39 -0.94
N PRO A 11 -8.33 27.45 -0.37
CA PRO A 11 -7.59 28.61 0.10
C PRO A 11 -6.64 28.23 1.25
N SER A 12 -5.46 28.87 1.32
CA SER A 12 -4.38 28.45 2.25
C SER A 12 -4.72 28.54 3.74
N GLU A 13 -5.80 29.22 4.09
CA GLU A 13 -6.31 29.42 5.45
C GLU A 13 -7.34 28.35 5.87
N THR A 14 -7.63 27.35 5.04
CA THR A 14 -8.59 26.31 5.43
C THR A 14 -8.02 25.38 6.49
N LEU A 15 -8.73 25.31 7.61
CA LEU A 15 -8.49 24.33 8.67
C LEU A 15 -9.07 22.99 8.21
N LEU A 16 -8.23 21.96 8.15
CA LEU A 16 -8.62 20.65 7.64
C LEU A 16 -8.86 19.64 8.78
N GLY A 17 -9.85 18.78 8.56
CA GLY A 17 -10.13 17.62 9.40
C GLY A 17 -10.73 17.94 10.78
N MET A 18 -10.82 16.90 11.62
CA MET A 18 -11.38 16.98 12.98
C MET A 18 -10.51 17.83 13.92
N PHE A 19 -9.20 17.91 13.64
CA PHE A 19 -8.22 18.58 14.49
C PHE A 19 -7.97 20.04 14.10
N GLN A 20 -8.68 20.55 13.09
CA GLN A 20 -8.52 21.92 12.57
C GLN A 20 -7.04 22.29 12.35
N LEU A 21 -6.30 21.43 11.64
CA LEU A 21 -4.89 21.65 11.39
C LEU A 21 -4.67 22.54 10.16
N PRO A 22 -3.60 23.37 10.14
CA PRO A 22 -3.17 24.04 8.92
C PRO A 22 -2.89 23.05 7.80
N MET A 23 -3.31 23.40 6.57
CA MET A 23 -3.20 22.55 5.38
C MET A 23 -1.79 21.97 5.17
N LYS A 24 -0.75 22.81 5.27
CA LYS A 24 0.65 22.37 5.09
C LYS A 24 1.07 21.28 6.09
N ILE A 25 0.61 21.39 7.34
CA ILE A 25 0.94 20.45 8.41
C ILE A 25 0.19 19.14 8.16
N SER A 26 -1.10 19.24 7.86
CA SER A 26 -1.97 18.12 7.49
C SER A 26 -1.39 17.30 6.33
N ASP A 27 -1.00 17.97 5.24
CA ASP A 27 -0.47 17.33 4.03
C ASP A 27 0.89 16.65 4.30
N THR A 28 1.76 17.31 5.08
CA THR A 28 3.07 16.75 5.46
C THR A 28 2.90 15.50 6.32
N ILE A 29 2.03 15.55 7.32
CA ILE A 29 1.72 14.41 8.20
C ILE A 29 1.15 13.27 7.36
N HIS A 30 0.13 13.54 6.55
CA HIS A 30 -0.49 12.52 5.70
C HIS A 30 0.54 11.84 4.79
N LEU A 31 1.39 12.61 4.12
CA LEU A 31 2.44 12.08 3.25
C LEU A 31 3.41 11.17 4.01
N ILE A 32 3.91 11.60 5.17
CA ILE A 32 4.86 10.83 5.97
C ILE A 32 4.23 9.51 6.42
N PHE A 33 3.00 9.55 6.95
CA PHE A 33 2.31 8.35 7.43
C PHE A 33 1.92 7.42 6.27
N ALA A 34 1.45 7.95 5.14
CA ALA A 34 1.09 7.17 3.96
C ALA A 34 2.30 6.43 3.38
N VAL A 35 3.42 7.14 3.15
CA VAL A 35 4.66 6.53 2.65
C VAL A 35 5.17 5.47 3.61
N SER A 36 5.23 5.78 4.91
CA SER A 36 5.69 4.83 5.93
C SER A 36 4.81 3.58 5.97
N PHE A 37 3.49 3.74 5.91
CA PHE A 37 2.53 2.65 5.89
C PHE A 37 2.72 1.74 4.67
N PHE A 38 2.80 2.29 3.46
CA PHE A 38 2.98 1.48 2.25
C PHE A 38 4.33 0.77 2.19
N VAL A 39 5.40 1.42 2.66
CA VAL A 39 6.72 0.77 2.78
C VAL A 39 6.65 -0.41 3.73
N ILE A 40 6.07 -0.23 4.92
CA ILE A 40 5.93 -1.31 5.91
C ILE A 40 5.07 -2.45 5.34
N CYS A 41 3.96 -2.15 4.65
CA CYS A 41 3.13 -3.15 3.97
C CYS A 41 3.92 -3.95 2.92
N GLY A 42 4.70 -3.27 2.07
CA GLY A 42 5.57 -3.89 1.07
C GLY A 42 6.62 -4.80 1.71
N LEU A 43 7.30 -4.31 2.76
CA LEU A 43 8.30 -5.08 3.50
C LEU A 43 7.67 -6.29 4.21
N ASN A 44 6.51 -6.13 4.83
CA ASN A 44 5.78 -7.25 5.43
C ASN A 44 5.41 -8.30 4.38
N SER A 45 4.97 -7.89 3.19
CA SER A 45 4.65 -8.83 2.11
C SER A 45 5.89 -9.52 1.54
N ILE A 46 7.07 -8.87 1.54
CA ILE A 46 8.31 -9.47 1.01
C ILE A 46 9.06 -10.28 2.04
N PHE A 47 9.10 -9.88 3.31
CA PHE A 47 9.94 -10.51 4.33
C PHE A 47 9.11 -11.33 5.32
N LEU A 48 8.12 -10.72 5.96
CA LEU A 48 7.33 -11.41 6.99
C LEU A 48 6.43 -12.50 6.37
N PHE A 49 5.92 -12.27 5.16
CA PHE A 49 5.06 -13.24 4.49
C PHE A 49 5.83 -14.42 3.92
N THR A 50 7.08 -14.17 3.52
CA THR A 50 7.99 -15.15 2.93
C THR A 50 8.84 -15.90 3.96
N LEU A 51 8.94 -15.37 5.19
CA LEU A 51 9.60 -16.03 6.30
C LEU A 51 8.86 -17.34 6.61
N SER A 52 9.44 -18.44 6.16
CA SER A 52 8.98 -19.79 6.45
C SER A 52 10.04 -20.49 7.29
N SER A 53 9.63 -21.03 8.43
CA SER A 53 10.52 -21.75 9.35
C SER A 53 11.09 -23.07 8.80
N LYS A 54 10.72 -23.47 7.57
CA LYS A 54 11.13 -24.74 6.95
C LYS A 54 12.17 -24.50 5.85
N LYS A 55 13.22 -25.33 5.82
CA LYS A 55 14.29 -25.29 4.81
C LYS A 55 13.68 -25.47 3.39
N PRO A 56 14.23 -24.82 2.34
CA PRO A 56 13.69 -24.88 0.98
C PRO A 56 13.52 -26.29 0.39
N LYS A 57 14.27 -27.27 0.90
CA LYS A 57 14.21 -28.68 0.49
C LYS A 57 12.92 -29.41 0.92
N ASP A 58 12.21 -28.92 1.94
CA ASP A 58 11.01 -29.57 2.51
C ASP A 58 9.72 -28.76 2.25
N MET A 59 9.77 -27.81 1.31
CA MET A 59 8.61 -27.00 0.92
C MET A 59 7.77 -27.69 -0.16
N GLU A 60 6.58 -28.11 0.21
CA GLU A 60 5.53 -28.58 -0.72
C GLU A 60 5.23 -27.53 -1.80
N ALA A 61 4.97 -27.97 -3.04
CA ALA A 61 4.62 -27.13 -4.20
C ALA A 61 3.61 -25.99 -3.91
N PRO A 62 2.51 -26.19 -3.15
CA PRO A 62 1.58 -25.11 -2.78
C PRO A 62 2.21 -23.98 -1.95
N LYS A 63 3.29 -24.23 -1.20
CA LYS A 63 3.98 -23.20 -0.41
C LYS A 63 4.83 -22.26 -1.26
N LYS A 64 5.36 -22.76 -2.40
CA LYS A 64 6.13 -21.93 -3.34
C LYS A 64 5.25 -20.91 -4.06
N ILE A 65 4.03 -21.30 -4.45
CA ILE A 65 3.06 -20.41 -5.12
C ILE A 65 2.64 -19.27 -4.20
N ARG A 66 2.32 -19.57 -2.94
CA ARG A 66 1.96 -18.54 -1.94
C ARG A 66 3.10 -17.55 -1.72
N ASN A 67 4.33 -18.05 -1.60
CA ASN A 67 5.52 -17.22 -1.45
C ASN A 67 5.73 -16.26 -2.65
N TRP A 68 5.43 -16.75 -3.85
CA TRP A 68 5.50 -15.96 -5.08
C TRP A 68 4.45 -14.85 -5.12
N ILE A 69 3.20 -15.16 -4.74
CA ILE A 69 2.11 -14.17 -4.65
C ILE A 69 2.46 -13.05 -3.66
N TYR A 70 2.99 -13.39 -2.48
CA TYR A 70 3.39 -12.39 -1.48
C TYR A 70 4.50 -11.47 -1.99
N ARG A 71 5.47 -12.04 -2.71
CA ARG A 71 6.59 -11.29 -3.28
C ARG A 71 6.14 -10.36 -4.40
N ILE A 72 5.25 -10.81 -5.27
CA ILE A 72 4.65 -9.97 -6.32
C ILE A 72 3.86 -8.83 -5.71
N SER A 73 3.00 -9.11 -4.73
CA SER A 73 2.23 -8.07 -4.05
C SER A 73 3.14 -6.98 -3.45
N GLY A 74 4.21 -7.38 -2.75
CA GLY A 74 5.17 -6.42 -2.21
C GLY A 74 5.94 -5.63 -3.27
N ILE A 75 6.33 -6.28 -4.38
CA ILE A 75 6.99 -5.60 -5.51
C ILE A 75 6.04 -4.59 -6.17
N ILE A 76 4.76 -4.94 -6.36
CA ILE A 76 3.74 -4.03 -6.89
C ILE A 76 3.63 -2.79 -5.99
N ILE A 77 3.54 -2.97 -4.67
CA ILE A 77 3.45 -1.85 -3.72
C ILE A 77 4.67 -0.92 -3.84
N LEU A 78 5.89 -1.47 -3.84
CA LEU A 78 7.11 -0.68 -3.93
C LEU A 78 7.26 0.03 -5.30
N LEU A 79 6.95 -0.66 -6.39
CA LEU A 79 6.97 -0.07 -7.73
C LEU A 79 5.93 1.04 -7.86
N SER A 80 4.71 0.82 -7.40
CA SER A 80 3.65 1.83 -7.38
C SER A 80 4.07 3.07 -6.58
N LEU A 81 4.72 2.89 -5.44
CA LEU A 81 5.24 4.00 -4.63
C LEU A 81 6.33 4.82 -5.36
N ILE A 82 7.27 4.13 -6.02
CA ILE A 82 8.34 4.78 -6.79
C ILE A 82 7.76 5.52 -8.00
N ILE A 83 6.88 4.87 -8.76
CA ILE A 83 6.21 5.46 -9.94
C ILE A 83 5.43 6.70 -9.51
N LEU A 84 4.67 6.62 -8.42
CA LEU A 84 3.91 7.76 -7.91
C LEU A 84 4.83 8.93 -7.54
N GLY A 85 5.95 8.66 -6.86
CA GLY A 85 6.94 9.70 -6.52
C GLY A 85 7.60 10.35 -7.75
N ILE A 86 7.80 9.60 -8.84
CA ILE A 86 8.30 10.14 -10.10
C ILE A 86 7.23 10.97 -10.80
N LEU A 87 5.99 10.47 -10.90
CA LEU A 87 4.88 11.16 -11.56
C LEU A 87 4.56 12.50 -10.88
N MET A 88 4.65 12.58 -9.55
CA MET A 88 4.49 13.84 -8.81
C MET A 88 5.55 14.89 -9.17
N LYS A 89 6.73 14.48 -9.67
CA LYS A 89 7.78 15.41 -10.11
C LYS A 89 7.71 15.74 -11.60
N THR A 90 7.17 14.85 -12.44
CA THR A 90 7.20 14.97 -13.90
C THR A 90 5.93 15.55 -14.50
N ILE A 91 4.77 15.36 -13.85
CA ILE A 91 3.47 15.83 -14.34
C ILE A 91 3.07 17.12 -13.60
N PRO A 92 2.56 18.15 -14.29
CA PRO A 92 1.98 19.32 -13.65
C PRO A 92 0.88 18.94 -12.65
N ALA A 93 0.88 19.59 -11.47
CA ALA A 93 -0.03 19.25 -10.37
C ALA A 93 -1.51 19.28 -10.78
N GLU A 94 -1.86 20.13 -11.74
CA GLU A 94 -3.22 20.35 -12.26
C GLU A 94 -3.79 19.10 -12.97
N ASP A 95 -2.98 18.44 -13.81
CA ASP A 95 -3.36 17.22 -14.53
C ASP A 95 -3.32 15.98 -13.63
N PHE A 96 -2.36 15.98 -12.70
CA PHE A 96 -2.15 14.88 -11.76
C PHE A 96 -3.32 14.75 -10.77
N ASP A 97 -3.85 15.89 -10.33
CA ASP A 97 -4.98 15.96 -9.41
C ASP A 97 -6.33 15.74 -10.10
N SER A 98 -6.53 16.31 -11.29
CA SER A 98 -7.77 16.15 -12.06
C SER A 98 -8.14 14.68 -12.29
N ARG A 99 -7.13 13.81 -12.39
CA ARG A 99 -7.29 12.36 -12.59
C ARG A 99 -7.25 11.55 -11.29
N ARG A 100 -7.08 12.19 -10.13
CA ARG A 100 -6.94 11.55 -8.81
C ARG A 100 -5.95 10.39 -8.83
N LEU A 101 -4.81 10.57 -9.51
CA LEU A 101 -3.86 9.48 -9.74
C LEU A 101 -3.33 8.92 -8.42
N VAL A 102 -3.04 9.77 -7.45
CA VAL A 102 -2.65 9.37 -6.09
C VAL A 102 -3.62 8.34 -5.51
N LEU A 103 -4.91 8.67 -5.50
CA LEU A 103 -5.94 7.80 -4.93
C LEU A 103 -6.02 6.45 -5.66
N ILE A 104 -5.86 6.44 -6.99
CA ILE A 104 -5.88 5.20 -7.78
C ILE A 104 -4.69 4.32 -7.40
N PHE A 105 -3.49 4.89 -7.32
CA PHE A 105 -2.29 4.16 -6.92
C PHE A 105 -2.41 3.64 -5.47
N GLU A 106 -2.95 4.44 -4.55
CA GLU A 106 -3.22 4.02 -3.17
C GLU A 106 -4.17 2.82 -3.10
N ILE A 107 -5.25 2.83 -3.88
CA ILE A 107 -6.19 1.71 -3.97
C ILE A 107 -5.50 0.46 -4.52
N ILE A 108 -4.67 0.58 -5.57
CA ILE A 108 -3.94 -0.56 -6.14
C ILE A 108 -2.97 -1.16 -5.11
N MET A 109 -2.22 -0.32 -4.40
CA MET A 109 -1.29 -0.75 -3.36
C MET A 109 -2.02 -1.45 -2.20
N LEU A 110 -3.10 -0.84 -1.70
CA LEU A 110 -3.93 -1.41 -0.62
C LEU A 110 -4.60 -2.71 -1.04
N ALA A 111 -5.17 -2.78 -2.24
CA ALA A 111 -5.81 -3.99 -2.76
C ALA A 111 -4.81 -5.13 -2.94
N SER A 112 -3.61 -4.83 -3.46
CA SER A 112 -2.53 -5.80 -3.62
C SER A 112 -2.08 -6.35 -2.26
N PHE A 113 -1.90 -5.47 -1.26
CA PHE A 113 -1.56 -5.87 0.11
C PHE A 113 -2.68 -6.70 0.75
N GLY A 114 -3.93 -6.24 0.64
CA GLY A 114 -5.11 -6.92 1.19
C GLY A 114 -5.30 -8.32 0.63
N ALA A 115 -5.11 -8.50 -0.68
CA ALA A 115 -5.16 -9.82 -1.32
C ALA A 115 -4.09 -10.77 -0.76
N ALA A 116 -2.84 -10.31 -0.65
CA ALA A 116 -1.76 -11.09 -0.04
C ALA A 116 -2.04 -11.42 1.43
N TRP A 117 -2.61 -10.47 2.18
CA TRP A 117 -2.94 -10.65 3.58
C TRP A 117 -4.05 -11.68 3.81
N ILE A 118 -5.12 -11.67 3.00
CA ILE A 118 -6.19 -12.68 3.06
C ILE A 118 -5.63 -14.09 2.77
N ILE A 119 -4.75 -14.22 1.78
CA ILE A 119 -4.10 -15.50 1.44
C ILE A 119 -3.18 -15.99 2.59
N LYS A 120 -2.51 -15.08 3.29
CA LYS A 120 -1.69 -15.40 4.48
C LYS A 120 -2.55 -15.77 5.69
N GLY A 121 -3.68 -15.08 5.89
CA GLY A 121 -4.56 -15.21 7.06
C GLY A 121 -5.34 -16.53 7.17
N ASN A 122 -5.19 -17.46 6.21
CA ASN A 122 -5.85 -18.77 6.21
C ASN A 122 -7.40 -18.72 6.33
N THR A 123 -8.05 -17.56 6.15
CA THR A 123 -9.51 -17.41 6.26
C THR A 123 -10.29 -18.19 5.20
N LEU A 124 -9.66 -18.54 4.07
CA LEU A 124 -10.22 -19.40 3.02
C LEU A 124 -9.77 -20.86 3.10
N PHE A 125 -8.69 -21.16 3.83
CA PHE A 125 -8.19 -22.52 4.03
C PHE A 125 -8.28 -22.87 5.51
N LYS A 126 -9.53 -22.96 5.99
CA LYS A 126 -9.82 -23.83 7.13
C LYS A 126 -9.68 -25.23 6.57
N ASP A 127 -8.62 -25.92 6.99
CA ASP A 127 -8.23 -27.24 6.51
C ASP A 127 -9.46 -28.17 6.45
N SER A 128 -9.90 -28.49 5.24
CA SER A 128 -10.83 -29.59 5.00
C SER A 128 -10.04 -30.86 4.72
N ILE A 129 -9.06 -31.20 5.55
CA ILE A 129 -8.40 -32.52 5.49
C ILE A 129 -7.97 -32.95 6.90
N GLY A 130 -8.54 -34.08 7.34
CA GLY A 130 -8.18 -34.83 8.55
C GLY A 130 -9.39 -34.99 9.47
N VAL A 131 -10.19 -36.06 9.36
CA VAL A 131 -9.89 -37.45 9.79
C VAL A 131 -9.57 -37.51 11.28
#